data_AF-A0A6J4T1I7-F1
#
_entry.id   AF-A0A6J4T1I7-F1
#
_cell.length_a   1.000
_cell.length_b   1.000
_cell.length_c   1.000
_cell.angle_alpha   90.00
_cell.angle_beta   90.00
_cell.angle_gamma   90.00
#
_symmetry.space_group_name_H-M   'P 1'
#
loop_
_entity.id
_entity.type
_entity.pdbx_description
1 polymer ?
#
loop_
_entity_poly.entity_id
_entity_poly.type
_entity_poly.pdbx_seq_one_letter_code
_entity_poly.pdbx_strand_id
1 'polypeptide(L)'
;MAKQRNRGGTARRKDTKKGGVGSGRRKPCLFCKDKVEQVDYKDITTLRKFISERGKIRSRRITGACRRHQNQVATAVKRARELALLPYVNDSGKDDREGGGRGGRGRDREDR
;
A
#
# COMPACT_ATOMS: atom_id res chain seq x y z
N MET A 1 22.56 -38.12 -41.02
CA MET A 1 21.87 -38.53 -39.78
C MET A 1 22.03 -37.45 -38.72
N ALA A 2 21.03 -36.57 -38.53
CA ALA A 2 21.09 -35.47 -37.56
C ALA A 2 20.18 -35.80 -36.37
N LYS A 3 20.80 -35.93 -35.20
CA LYS A 3 20.20 -36.37 -33.95
C LYS A 3 19.52 -35.19 -33.24
N GLN A 4 18.23 -35.35 -33.01
CA GLN A 4 17.44 -34.84 -31.86
C GLN A 4 17.65 -33.39 -31.42
N ARG A 5 16.60 -32.55 -31.55
CA ARG A 5 16.36 -31.45 -30.60
C ARG A 5 14.91 -31.49 -30.11
N ASN A 6 14.79 -32.02 -28.90
CA ASN A 6 13.55 -32.18 -28.15
C ASN A 6 13.07 -30.84 -27.59
N ARG A 7 11.76 -30.76 -27.44
CA ARG A 7 10.90 -29.66 -27.01
C ARG A 7 11.20 -29.24 -25.56
N GLY A 8 11.05 -27.95 -25.24
CA GLY A 8 11.12 -27.44 -23.87
C GLY A 8 10.44 -26.08 -23.74
N GLY A 9 9.30 -26.05 -23.06
CA GLY A 9 8.31 -24.97 -23.09
C GLY A 9 8.74 -23.65 -22.42
N THR A 10 7.99 -22.60 -22.76
CA THR A 10 8.11 -21.27 -22.19
C THR A 10 7.73 -21.31 -20.70
N ALA A 11 8.73 -21.55 -19.86
CA ALA A 11 8.60 -21.45 -18.42
C ALA A 11 8.11 -20.03 -18.08
N ARG A 12 6.86 -19.94 -17.63
CA ARG A 12 6.29 -18.74 -17.01
C ARG A 12 7.24 -18.35 -15.89
N ARG A 13 7.97 -17.23 -16.06
CA ARG A 13 8.73 -16.64 -14.97
C ARG A 13 7.74 -16.31 -13.86
N LYS A 14 7.73 -17.15 -12.82
CA LYS A 14 7.04 -16.87 -11.57
C LYS A 14 7.74 -15.64 -11.01
N ASP A 15 7.11 -14.48 -11.17
CA ASP A 15 7.46 -13.22 -10.51
C ASP A 15 7.33 -13.40 -9.00
N THR A 16 8.26 -14.16 -8.44
CA THR A 16 8.53 -14.24 -7.02
C THR A 16 9.30 -12.96 -6.73
N LYS A 17 8.58 -11.83 -6.74
CA LYS A 17 9.13 -10.53 -6.37
C LYS A 17 9.40 -10.60 -4.88
N LYS A 18 10.59 -11.14 -4.60
CA LYS A 18 11.36 -11.13 -3.36
C LYS A 18 11.09 -9.80 -2.66
N GLY A 19 10.61 -9.89 -1.43
CA GLY A 19 10.20 -8.74 -0.62
C GLY A 19 11.21 -7.61 -0.74
N GLY A 20 10.74 -6.47 -1.24
CA GLY A 20 11.55 -5.27 -1.37
C GLY A 20 12.17 -4.90 -0.02
N VAL A 21 13.45 -4.55 -0.09
CA VAL A 21 14.28 -4.04 1.00
C VAL A 21 13.52 -2.96 1.77
N GLY A 22 13.32 -3.24 3.04
CA GLY A 22 12.51 -2.44 3.94
C GLY A 22 12.14 -3.23 5.18
N SER A 23 13.09 -3.98 5.75
CA SER A 23 13.03 -4.43 7.13
C SER A 23 13.21 -3.25 8.10
N GLY A 24 12.54 -2.13 7.83
CA GLY A 24 12.24 -1.18 8.90
C GLY A 24 11.36 -1.94 9.87
N ARG A 25 11.83 -2.08 11.12
CA ARG A 25 11.09 -2.72 12.22
C ARG A 25 9.61 -2.37 12.08
N ARG A 26 8.78 -3.40 11.85
CA ARG A 26 7.34 -3.19 11.69
C ARG A 26 6.87 -2.50 12.97
N LYS A 27 6.43 -1.24 12.84
CA LYS A 27 5.78 -0.56 13.96
C LYS A 27 4.65 -1.49 14.43
N PRO A 28 4.62 -1.83 15.73
CA PRO A 28 3.61 -2.73 16.22
C PRO A 28 2.24 -2.06 16.07
N CYS A 29 1.27 -2.83 15.56
CA CYS A 29 -0.09 -2.33 15.33
C CYS A 29 -0.70 -1.85 16.65
N LEU A 30 -1.19 -0.61 16.66
CA LEU A 30 -1.87 -0.01 17.82
C LEU A 30 -3.05 -0.87 18.27
N PHE A 31 -3.94 -1.24 17.35
CA PHE A 31 -5.11 -2.07 17.64
C PHE A 31 -4.76 -3.49 18.12
N CYS A 32 -3.62 -4.06 17.69
CA CYS A 32 -3.17 -5.35 18.20
C CYS A 32 -2.66 -5.25 19.65
N LYS A 33 -2.06 -4.12 20.03
CA LYS A 33 -1.62 -3.88 21.42
C LYS A 33 -2.80 -3.64 22.34
N ASP A 34 -3.74 -2.82 21.87
CA ASP A 34 -4.94 -2.47 22.63
C ASP A 34 -6.00 -3.60 22.64
N LYS A 35 -5.71 -4.73 21.98
CA LYS A 35 -6.63 -5.89 21.81
C LYS A 35 -8.01 -5.49 21.29
N VAL A 36 -8.06 -4.45 20.47
CA VAL A 36 -9.30 -3.99 19.84
C VAL A 36 -9.60 -4.94 18.67
N GLU A 37 -10.62 -5.77 18.84
CA GLU A 37 -11.03 -6.77 17.84
C GLU A 37 -11.75 -6.14 16.65
N GLN A 38 -12.48 -5.04 16.89
CA GLN A 38 -13.29 -4.37 15.89
C GLN A 38 -13.17 -2.85 15.98
N VAL A 39 -12.92 -2.21 14.84
CA VAL A 39 -12.85 -0.75 14.72
C VAL A 39 -14.19 -0.24 14.22
N ASP A 40 -14.87 0.55 15.04
CA ASP A 40 -16.17 1.13 14.71
C ASP A 40 -16.04 2.49 14.04
N TYR A 41 -17.07 2.86 13.27
CA TYR A 41 -17.15 4.15 12.58
C TYR A 41 -17.48 5.32 13.53
N LYS A 42 -17.91 5.02 14.75
CA LYS A 42 -18.31 5.99 15.78
C LYS A 42 -17.10 6.63 16.47
N ASP A 43 -15.95 5.94 16.48
CA ASP A 43 -14.73 6.40 17.14
C ASP A 43 -13.96 7.40 16.29
N ILE A 44 -14.51 8.60 16.14
CA ILE A 44 -13.95 9.67 15.29
C ILE A 44 -12.51 10.02 15.74
N THR A 45 -12.23 9.97 17.04
CA THR A 45 -10.92 10.29 17.62
C THR A 45 -9.83 9.32 17.16
N THR A 46 -10.16 8.04 17.01
CA THR A 46 -9.21 7.03 16.53
C THR A 46 -9.09 7.13 15.01
N LEU A 47 -10.20 7.23 14.28
CA LEU A 47 -10.23 7.31 12.83
C LEU A 47 -9.52 8.55 12.28
N ARG A 48 -9.60 9.69 12.96
CA ARG A 48 -8.86 10.91 12.60
C ARG A 48 -7.35 10.69 12.55
N LYS A 49 -6.79 9.82 13.39
CA LYS A 49 -5.34 9.47 13.37
C LYS A 49 -4.94 8.67 12.12
N PHE A 50 -5.89 7.95 11.53
CA PHE A 50 -5.69 7.14 10.31
C PHE A 50 -6.00 7.91 9.03
N ILE A 51 -6.44 9.17 9.14
CA ILE A 51 -6.77 10.04 8.02
C ILE A 51 -5.77 11.19 8.01
N SER A 52 -5.40 11.66 6.83
CA SER A 52 -4.63 12.89 6.70
C SER A 52 -5.53 14.10 6.92
N GLU A 53 -4.93 15.24 7.22
CA GLU A 53 -5.66 16.50 7.24
C GLU A 53 -6.36 16.82 5.91
N ARG A 54 -5.95 16.18 4.81
CA ARG A 54 -6.59 16.27 3.49
C ARG A 54 -7.87 15.41 3.35
N GLY A 55 -8.21 14.64 4.37
CA GLY A 55 -9.26 13.62 4.27
C GLY A 55 -8.82 12.31 3.61
N LYS A 56 -7.56 12.13 3.15
CA LYS A 56 -7.08 10.89 2.53
C LYS A 56 -6.71 9.83 3.59
N ILE A 57 -7.05 8.56 3.37
CA ILE A 57 -6.69 7.46 4.29
C ILE A 57 -5.16 7.26 4.26
N ARG A 58 -4.51 7.30 5.43
CA ARG A 58 -3.07 7.06 5.57
C ARG A 58 -2.74 5.59 5.30
N SER A 59 -1.59 5.35 4.65
CA SER A 59 -1.14 4.00 4.36
C SER A 59 -0.63 3.28 5.62
N ARG A 60 -0.70 1.95 5.61
CA ARG A 60 -0.19 1.07 6.69
C ARG A 60 1.26 1.35 7.10
N ARG A 61 2.08 1.91 6.21
CA ARG A 61 3.50 2.19 6.48
C ARG A 61 3.64 3.35 7.48
N ILE A 62 2.74 4.32 7.39
CA ILE A 62 2.75 5.50 8.25
C ILE A 62 2.18 5.13 9.62
N THR A 63 1.01 4.46 9.62
CA THR A 63 0.23 4.16 10.82
C THR A 63 0.71 2.90 11.57
N GLY A 64 1.42 1.99 10.91
CA GLY A 64 1.87 0.73 11.49
C GLY A 64 0.75 -0.30 11.72
N ALA A 65 -0.45 -0.08 11.18
CA ALA A 65 -1.57 -1.02 11.33
C ALA A 65 -1.29 -2.34 10.59
N CYS A 66 -1.76 -3.45 11.18
CA CYS A 66 -1.70 -4.74 10.51
C CYS A 66 -2.70 -4.79 9.35
N ARG A 67 -2.56 -5.76 8.43
CA ARG A 67 -3.42 -5.81 7.23
C ARG A 67 -4.90 -6.01 7.55
N ARG A 68 -5.21 -6.78 8.60
CA ARG A 68 -6.60 -7.01 9.05
C ARG A 68 -7.23 -5.71 9.55
N HIS A 69 -6.56 -5.02 10.48
CA HIS A 69 -7.03 -3.75 11.03
C HIS A 69 -7.07 -2.64 9.97
N GLN A 70 -6.12 -2.58 9.04
CA GLN A 70 -6.17 -1.59 7.95
C GLN A 70 -7.43 -1.73 7.09
N ASN A 71 -7.86 -2.97 6.82
CA ASN A 71 -9.10 -3.21 6.06
C ASN A 71 -10.34 -2.80 6.88
N GLN A 72 -10.37 -3.15 8.17
CA GLN A 72 -11.46 -2.74 9.07
C GLN A 72 -11.56 -1.22 9.17
N VAL A 73 -10.43 -0.53 9.39
CA VAL A 73 -10.35 0.94 9.41
C VAL A 73 -10.82 1.52 8.08
N ALA A 74 -10.40 0.98 6.95
CA ALA A 74 -10.85 1.48 5.65
C ALA A 74 -12.37 1.37 5.47
N THR A 75 -12.99 0.28 5.93
CA THR A 75 -14.45 0.12 5.92
C THR A 75 -15.13 1.07 6.91
N ALA A 76 -14.59 1.21 8.12
CA ALA A 76 -15.11 2.14 9.13
C ALA A 76 -15.05 3.60 8.66
N VAL A 77 -13.94 4.02 8.04
CA VAL A 77 -13.79 5.36 7.45
C VAL A 77 -14.79 5.59 6.32
N LYS A 78 -15.03 4.60 5.45
CA LYS A 78 -16.03 4.73 4.38
C LYS A 78 -17.44 4.96 4.95
N ARG A 79 -17.85 4.13 5.93
CA ARG A 79 -19.14 4.29 6.64
C ARG A 79 -19.23 5.63 7.37
N ALA A 80 -18.18 6.05 8.06
CA ALA A 80 -18.15 7.33 8.75
C ALA A 80 -18.31 8.52 7.80
N ARG A 81 -17.80 8.40 6.57
CA ARG A 81 -17.96 9.43 5.53
C ARG A 81 -19.38 9.46 4.95
N GLU A 82 -20.02 8.30 4.77
CA GLU A 82 -21.43 8.21 4.37
C GLU A 82 -22.35 8.89 5.40
N LEU A 83 -21.97 8.83 6.68
CA LEU A 83 -22.67 9.48 7.80
C LEU A 83 -22.21 10.94 8.05
N ALA A 84 -21.42 11.53 7.15
CA ALA A 84 -20.87 12.89 7.26
C ALA A 84 -20.04 13.18 8.54
N LEU A 85 -19.56 12.15 9.24
CA LEU A 85 -18.68 12.31 10.42
C LEU A 85 -17.25 12.71 10.05
N LEU A 86 -16.83 12.40 8.82
CA LEU A 86 -15.49 12.65 8.30
C LEU A 86 -15.55 13.19 6.87
N PRO A 87 -14.66 14.14 6.50
CA PRO A 87 -14.65 14.72 5.17
C PRO A 87 -14.04 13.79 4.12
N TYR A 88 -14.50 13.92 2.87
CA TYR A 88 -13.97 13.18 1.71
C TYR A 88 -12.71 13.83 1.13
N VAL A 89 -12.69 15.16 1.01
CA VAL A 89 -11.60 15.93 0.40
C VAL A 89 -11.50 17.26 1.15
N ASN A 90 -10.34 17.53 1.74
CA ASN A 90 -10.00 18.87 2.18
C ASN A 90 -9.00 19.43 1.15
N ASP A 91 -9.41 20.49 0.47
CA ASP A 91 -8.70 21.07 -0.68
C ASP A 91 -7.40 21.81 -0.27
N SER A 92 -7.13 21.90 1.03
CA SER A 92 -6.14 22.78 1.66
C SER A 92 -4.66 22.35 1.49
N GLY A 93 -4.21 21.95 0.31
CA GLY A 93 -2.78 21.96 0.04
C GLY A 93 -2.27 21.15 -1.15
N LYS A 94 -0.96 21.16 -1.27
CA LYS A 94 -0.26 20.91 -2.51
C LYS A 94 -0.10 19.40 -2.72
N ASP A 95 -0.45 18.93 -3.92
CA ASP A 95 -0.28 17.55 -4.35
C ASP A 95 1.16 17.08 -4.18
N ASP A 96 1.37 15.95 -3.50
CA ASP A 96 2.61 15.15 -3.51
C ASP A 96 2.84 14.49 -4.91
N ARG A 97 2.58 15.23 -6.00
CA ARG A 97 2.90 14.85 -7.38
C ARG A 97 4.40 15.09 -7.62
N GLU A 98 5.25 14.32 -6.97
CA GLU A 98 6.64 14.17 -7.41
C GLU A 98 7.14 12.76 -7.10
N GLY A 99 6.91 11.85 -8.06
CA GLY A 99 7.26 10.45 -7.91
C GLY A 99 6.99 9.67 -9.18
N GLY A 100 7.70 10.02 -10.26
CA GLY A 100 7.44 9.40 -11.58
C GLY A 100 8.54 9.49 -12.62
N GLY A 101 9.80 9.77 -12.26
CA GLY A 101 10.92 9.72 -13.21
C GLY A 101 11.34 8.28 -13.53
N ARG A 102 10.67 7.60 -14.46
CA ARG A 102 11.23 6.40 -15.12
C ARG A 102 12.24 6.85 -16.18
N GLY A 103 13.47 7.16 -15.77
CA GLY A 103 14.57 7.47 -16.67
C GLY A 103 15.23 6.22 -17.26
N GLY A 104 15.16 6.12 -18.59
CA GLY A 104 15.91 5.29 -19.55
C GLY A 104 16.74 4.08 -19.07
N ARG A 105 16.35 2.88 -19.50
CA ARG A 105 17.32 1.80 -19.74
C ARG A 105 17.91 2.02 -21.13
N GLY A 106 19.00 2.79 -21.21
CA GLY A 106 19.86 2.83 -22.40
C GLY A 106 20.40 1.43 -22.66
N ARG A 107 20.05 0.87 -23.82
CA ARG A 107 20.62 -0.35 -24.35
C ARG A 107 21.71 0.09 -25.33
N ASP A 108 22.86 0.51 -24.82
CA ASP A 108 24.02 0.76 -25.67
C ASP A 108 24.59 -0.59 -26.06
N ARG A 109 24.08 -1.07 -27.20
CA ARG A 109 24.50 -2.25 -27.94
C ARG A 109 25.38 -1.75 -29.08
N GLU A 110 26.58 -1.31 -28.74
CA GLU A 110 27.63 -0.97 -29.71
C GLU A 110 28.96 -1.60 -29.28
N ASP A 111 29.06 -2.91 -29.49
CA ASP A 111 30.33 -3.63 -29.62
C ASP A 111 30.56 -3.81 -31.13
N ARG A 112 31.49 -3.02 -31.67
CA ARG A 112 32.14 -3.24 -32.97
C ARG A 112 33.63 -3.38 -32.73
#